data_AF-A0A926AE90-F1
#
_entry.id   AF-A0A926AE90-F1
#
_cell.length_a   1.000
_cell.length_b   1.000
_cell.length_c   1.000
_cell.angle_alpha   90.00
_cell.angle_beta   90.00
_cell.angle_gamma   90.00
#
_symmetry.space_group_name_H-M   'P 1'
#
loop_
_entity.id
_entity.type
_entity.pdbx_description
1 polymer ?
#
loop_
_entity_poly.entity_id
_entity_poly.type
_entity_poly.pdbx_seq_one_letter_code
_entity_poly.pdbx_strand_id
1 'polypeptide(L)'
;MPLAAIPKLAADQTPQFTFRPATVDDAEQFSAWDAYRARTSALSFVRTPEQWRFEITERHADEVWKLNIFVIVNAQGEAVGYVAVRAAKEEIFYHCMSYVVGEKSSYLATFDDVLRHLKTFAEGFYATLPEMMPWNIIFDGGMPAAVDLMLQAMPGGRVLGDSYAWYLRVTDTGALIQQLAPVLETRLAESGANAYTGTLLIEFFDLTGLEITFERGKIISAVQRPFDQHEGMAGCPNHSFLNLVFGHRTMSELKHIYPEAGTRRDARVLLDALFPKQRAWLTPLA
;
A
#
# COMPACT_ATOMS: atom_id res chain seq x y z
N MET A 1 13.92 -2.93 11.10
CA MET A 1 15.21 -3.60 10.84
C MET A 1 16.31 -3.00 11.70
N PRO A 2 16.93 -3.69 12.66
CA PRO A 2 18.06 -3.16 13.41
C PRO A 2 19.27 -2.86 12.51
N LEU A 3 19.88 -1.68 12.65
CA LEU A 3 21.05 -1.29 11.83
C LEU A 3 22.27 -2.19 12.09
N ALA A 4 22.41 -2.68 13.32
CA ALA A 4 23.49 -3.58 13.72
C ALA A 4 23.38 -4.97 13.06
N ALA A 5 22.18 -5.38 12.66
CA ALA A 5 21.92 -6.69 12.05
C ALA A 5 22.14 -6.70 10.52
N ILE A 6 22.36 -5.53 9.91
CA ILE A 6 22.59 -5.43 8.46
C ILE A 6 23.98 -6.00 8.15
N PRO A 7 24.07 -7.04 7.29
CA PRO A 7 25.31 -7.72 6.99
C PRO A 7 26.29 -6.77 6.29
N LYS A 8 27.56 -6.87 6.70
CA LYS A 8 28.65 -6.19 5.99
C LYS A 8 28.95 -6.94 4.72
N LEU A 9 29.37 -6.19 3.71
CA LEU A 9 29.96 -6.74 2.50
C LEU A 9 31.32 -7.35 2.86
N ALA A 10 31.65 -8.53 2.34
CA ALA A 10 32.97 -9.11 2.54
C ALA A 10 34.04 -8.25 1.83
N ALA A 11 35.28 -8.28 2.30
CA ALA A 11 36.33 -7.39 1.80
C ALA A 11 36.67 -7.57 0.31
N ASP A 12 36.39 -8.76 -0.23
CA ASP A 12 36.62 -9.17 -1.62
C ASP A 12 35.39 -8.99 -2.52
N GLN A 13 34.25 -8.64 -1.95
CA GLN A 13 33.01 -8.44 -2.69
C GLN A 13 32.82 -6.96 -3.03
N THR A 14 32.04 -6.70 -4.08
CA THR A 14 31.53 -5.36 -4.41
C THR A 14 30.01 -5.36 -4.39
N PRO A 15 29.35 -4.23 -4.07
CA PRO A 15 27.90 -4.09 -4.24
C PRO A 15 27.49 -4.43 -5.68
N GLN A 16 26.37 -5.13 -5.84
CA GLN A 16 25.77 -5.36 -7.16
C GLN A 16 24.97 -4.14 -7.62
N PHE A 17 24.49 -3.36 -6.65
CA PHE A 17 23.76 -2.12 -6.89
C PHE A 17 24.43 -0.95 -6.17
N THR A 18 24.46 0.18 -6.86
CA THR A 18 24.94 1.47 -6.34
C THR A 18 23.78 2.46 -6.28
N PHE A 19 24.00 3.58 -5.58
CA PHE A 19 22.95 4.55 -5.30
C PHE A 19 23.45 5.95 -5.57
N ARG A 20 22.61 6.75 -6.23
CA ARG A 20 22.85 8.18 -6.43
C ARG A 20 21.62 8.97 -6.00
N PRO A 21 21.79 10.24 -5.58
CA PRO A 21 20.65 11.14 -5.40
C PRO A 21 19.79 11.21 -6.67
N ALA A 22 18.48 11.31 -6.48
CA ALA A 22 17.54 11.58 -7.55
C ALA A 22 17.73 13.00 -8.12
N THR A 23 17.47 13.15 -9.42
CA THR A 23 17.40 14.45 -10.10
C THR A 23 16.05 14.60 -10.80
N VAL A 24 15.71 15.82 -11.23
CA VAL A 24 14.45 16.08 -11.94
C VAL A 24 14.29 15.29 -13.24
N ASP A 25 15.40 14.83 -13.82
CA ASP A 25 15.40 14.00 -15.02
C ASP A 25 14.87 12.57 -14.74
N ASP A 26 14.87 12.14 -13.48
CA ASP A 26 14.34 10.84 -13.06
C ASP A 26 12.80 10.81 -12.96
N ALA A 27 12.14 11.97 -12.99
CA ALA A 27 10.72 12.12 -12.65
C ALA A 27 9.76 11.25 -13.51
N GLU A 28 10.01 11.18 -14.82
CA GLU A 28 9.22 10.35 -15.73
C GLU A 28 9.36 8.86 -15.37
N GLN A 29 10.60 8.43 -15.10
CA GLN A 29 10.91 7.05 -14.76
C GLN A 29 10.35 6.66 -13.38
N PHE A 30 10.33 7.59 -12.42
CA PHE A 30 9.71 7.39 -11.12
C PHE A 30 8.20 7.21 -11.24
N SER A 31 7.52 8.03 -12.04
CA SER A 31 6.08 7.87 -12.30
C SER A 31 5.78 6.51 -12.96
N ALA A 32 6.62 6.08 -13.90
CA ALA A 32 6.50 4.76 -14.52
C ALA A 32 6.70 3.61 -13.53
N TRP A 33 7.64 3.73 -12.57
CA TRP A 33 7.84 2.72 -11.53
C TRP A 33 6.73 2.71 -10.48
N ASP A 34 6.17 3.86 -10.13
CA ASP A 34 4.98 3.94 -9.29
C ASP A 34 3.81 3.20 -9.96
N ALA A 35 3.56 3.47 -11.25
CA ALA A 35 2.53 2.79 -12.02
C ALA A 35 2.81 1.29 -12.15
N TYR A 36 4.08 0.89 -12.31
CA TYR A 36 4.48 -0.52 -12.32
C TYR A 36 4.10 -1.21 -11.01
N ARG A 37 4.47 -0.61 -9.88
CA ARG A 37 4.19 -1.15 -8.54
C ARG A 37 2.71 -1.16 -8.21
N ALA A 38 1.97 -0.14 -8.64
CA ALA A 38 0.53 0.02 -8.40
C ALA A 38 -0.30 -1.19 -8.86
N ARG A 39 0.14 -1.93 -9.89
CA ARG A 39 -0.53 -3.14 -10.40
C ARG A 39 -0.72 -4.25 -9.36
N THR A 40 0.09 -4.24 -8.31
CA THR A 40 0.09 -5.29 -7.27
C THR A 40 -0.58 -4.84 -5.96
N SER A 41 -1.13 -3.62 -5.93
CA SER A 41 -1.75 -3.02 -4.73
C SER A 41 -3.22 -2.73 -4.98
N ALA A 42 -4.08 -2.98 -4.00
CA ALA A 42 -5.51 -2.70 -4.12
C ALA A 42 -5.83 -1.20 -4.20
N LEU A 43 -5.04 -0.42 -3.48
CA LEU A 43 -5.08 1.02 -3.46
C LEU A 43 -3.65 1.51 -3.52
N SER A 44 -3.39 2.45 -4.42
CA SER A 44 -2.07 3.04 -4.65
C SER A 44 -2.22 4.50 -5.06
N PHE A 45 -1.15 5.25 -4.85
CA PHE A 45 -1.02 6.61 -5.34
C PHE A 45 0.16 6.65 -6.32
N VAL A 46 -0.12 6.95 -7.58
CA VAL A 46 0.90 7.09 -8.63
C VAL A 46 1.20 8.57 -8.77
N ARG A 47 2.42 8.98 -8.39
CA ARG A 47 2.82 10.38 -8.54
C ARG A 47 3.02 10.71 -10.01
N THR A 48 2.56 11.88 -10.43
CA THR A 48 2.87 12.41 -11.75
C THR A 48 4.34 12.88 -11.81
N PRO A 49 4.92 13.03 -13.01
CA PRO A 49 6.26 13.59 -13.15
C PRO A 49 6.40 14.98 -12.50
N GLU A 50 5.37 15.84 -12.57
CA GLU A 50 5.36 17.16 -11.93
C GLU A 50 5.43 17.04 -10.41
N GLN A 51 4.68 16.11 -9.83
CA GLN A 51 4.73 15.83 -8.39
C GLN A 51 6.10 15.30 -7.97
N TRP A 52 6.73 14.43 -8.78
CA TRP A 52 8.09 13.97 -8.51
C TRP A 52 9.12 15.11 -8.59
N ARG A 53 9.02 16.00 -9.58
CA ARG A 53 9.90 17.18 -9.66
C ARG A 53 9.76 18.04 -8.40
N PHE A 54 8.53 18.28 -7.96
CA PHE A 54 8.26 19.00 -6.71
C PHE A 54 8.93 18.34 -5.49
N GLU A 55 8.76 17.02 -5.32
CA GLU A 55 9.38 16.27 -4.21
C GLU A 55 10.92 16.34 -4.22
N ILE A 56 11.53 16.47 -5.40
CA ILE A 56 12.98 16.51 -5.57
C ILE A 56 13.55 17.92 -5.34
N THR A 57 12.86 18.99 -5.79
CA THR A 57 13.43 20.35 -5.82
C THR A 57 12.87 21.32 -4.80
N GLU A 58 11.57 21.26 -4.53
CA GLU A 58 10.87 22.40 -3.91
C GLU A 58 10.80 22.33 -2.37
N ARG A 59 11.05 21.15 -1.78
CA ARG A 59 11.00 21.00 -0.31
C ARG A 59 12.21 21.63 0.37
N HIS A 60 11.95 22.47 1.37
CA HIS A 60 13.00 23.05 2.19
C HIS A 60 13.85 21.96 2.87
N ALA A 61 15.16 22.20 3.05
CA ALA A 61 16.06 21.21 3.65
C ALA A 61 15.63 20.79 5.07
N ASP A 62 15.00 21.70 5.80
CA ASP A 62 14.52 21.51 7.17
C ASP A 62 13.02 21.15 7.22
N GLU A 63 12.36 20.90 6.07
CA GLU A 63 10.98 20.42 6.08
C GLU A 63 10.91 19.02 6.70
N VAL A 64 10.04 18.89 7.71
CA VAL A 64 9.79 17.65 8.44
C VAL A 64 9.48 16.48 7.49
N TRP A 65 8.83 16.74 6.34
CA TRP A 65 8.43 15.73 5.37
C TRP A 65 9.38 15.56 4.18
N LYS A 66 10.56 16.19 4.21
CA LYS A 66 11.53 16.03 3.13
C LYS A 66 11.96 14.57 2.97
N LEU A 67 11.89 14.08 1.74
CA LEU A 67 12.37 12.77 1.36
C LEU A 67 13.79 12.86 0.81
N ASN A 68 14.67 12.02 1.32
CA ASN A 68 15.96 11.73 0.72
C ASN A 68 15.75 10.61 -0.30
N ILE A 69 15.76 10.95 -1.58
CA ILE A 69 15.40 10.04 -2.67
C ILE A 69 16.67 9.61 -3.40
N PHE A 70 16.85 8.29 -3.53
CA PHE A 70 18.00 7.68 -4.18
C PHE A 70 17.56 6.74 -5.29
N VAL A 71 18.21 6.84 -6.43
CA VAL A 71 18.06 5.91 -7.56
C VAL A 71 18.93 4.69 -7.32
N ILE A 72 18.34 3.51 -7.50
CA ILE A 72 19.04 2.22 -7.49
C ILE A 72 19.61 1.99 -8.88
N VAL A 73 20.93 1.80 -8.98
CA VAL A 73 21.65 1.65 -10.24
C VAL A 73 22.33 0.29 -10.28
N ASN A 74 22.11 -0.49 -11.34
CA ASN A 74 22.74 -1.80 -11.52
C ASN A 74 24.21 -1.69 -11.99
N ALA A 75 24.92 -2.81 -12.05
CA ALA A 75 26.31 -2.87 -12.52
C ALA A 75 26.52 -2.38 -13.97
N GLN A 76 25.46 -2.34 -14.79
CA GLN A 76 25.49 -1.81 -16.15
C GLN A 76 25.28 -0.29 -16.20
N GLY A 77 25.08 0.37 -15.06
CA GLY A 77 24.81 1.80 -14.98
C GLY A 77 23.35 2.18 -15.26
N GLU A 78 22.45 1.20 -15.36
CA GLU A 78 21.03 1.45 -15.58
C GLU A 78 20.29 1.69 -14.26
N ALA A 79 19.39 2.67 -14.28
CA ALA A 79 18.45 2.89 -13.19
C ALA A 79 17.39 1.77 -13.17
N VAL A 80 17.20 1.12 -12.03
CA VAL A 80 16.30 -0.05 -11.89
C VAL A 80 15.23 0.12 -10.82
N GLY A 81 15.26 1.23 -10.08
CA GLY A 81 14.29 1.52 -9.03
C GLY A 81 14.71 2.73 -8.21
N TYR A 82 14.00 2.98 -7.11
CA TYR A 82 14.35 4.03 -6.16
C TYR A 82 14.01 3.64 -4.72
N VAL A 83 14.67 4.31 -3.78
CA VAL A 83 14.34 4.30 -2.36
C VAL A 83 14.18 5.74 -1.87
N ALA A 84 13.16 5.99 -1.04
CA ALA A 84 12.89 7.30 -0.45
C ALA A 84 12.88 7.18 1.07
N VAL A 85 13.65 8.04 1.74
CA VAL A 85 13.91 7.96 3.17
C VAL A 85 13.60 9.29 3.84
N ARG A 86 12.79 9.23 4.89
CA ARG A 86 12.61 10.35 5.81
C ARG A 86 13.56 10.18 7.00
N ALA A 87 14.35 11.20 7.26
CA ALA A 87 15.28 11.29 8.39
C ALA A 87 15.13 12.67 9.03
N ALA A 88 15.09 12.74 10.35
CA ALA A 88 15.00 13.99 11.11
C ALA A 88 16.19 14.16 12.05
N LYS A 89 16.57 15.41 12.36
CA LYS A 89 17.65 15.73 13.32
C LYS A 89 17.11 16.14 14.69
N GLU A 90 15.82 16.43 14.77
CA GLU A 90 15.11 16.95 15.95
C GLU A 90 14.35 15.84 16.70
N GLU A 91 14.13 14.69 16.05
CA GLU A 91 13.51 13.49 16.63
C GLU A 91 14.22 12.23 16.11
N ILE A 92 14.27 11.15 16.90
CA ILE A 92 14.83 9.86 16.47
C ILE A 92 13.82 9.24 15.49
N PHE A 93 13.97 9.60 14.22
CA PHE A 93 13.06 9.20 13.15
C PHE A 93 13.85 8.85 11.89
N TYR A 94 13.78 7.57 11.48
CA TYR A 94 14.45 7.08 10.28
C TYR A 94 13.61 6.02 9.57
N HIS A 95 12.85 6.47 8.57
CA HIS A 95 11.84 5.68 7.88
C HIS A 95 12.14 5.57 6.39
N CYS A 96 12.24 4.34 5.89
CA CYS A 96 12.14 4.06 4.47
C CYS A 96 10.66 4.17 4.07
N MET A 97 10.30 5.30 3.46
CA MET A 97 8.93 5.64 3.06
C MET A 97 8.52 4.97 1.75
N SER A 98 9.48 4.68 0.87
CA SER A 98 9.22 3.98 -0.39
C SER A 98 10.45 3.18 -0.81
N TYR A 99 10.21 1.98 -1.31
CA TYR A 99 11.21 1.13 -1.95
C TYR A 99 10.55 0.46 -3.16
N VAL A 100 10.91 0.93 -4.34
CA VAL A 100 10.29 0.52 -5.59
C VAL A 100 11.36 0.01 -6.54
N VAL A 101 11.12 -1.17 -7.11
CA VAL A 101 12.01 -1.79 -8.09
C VAL A 101 11.20 -2.09 -9.34
N GLY A 102 11.68 -1.62 -10.49
CA GLY A 102 11.06 -1.83 -11.79
C GLY A 102 11.42 -3.17 -12.42
N GLU A 103 10.97 -3.38 -13.66
CA GLU A 103 11.07 -4.65 -14.41
C GLU A 103 12.50 -5.14 -14.65
N LYS A 104 13.47 -4.23 -14.60
CA LYS A 104 14.89 -4.53 -14.86
C LYS A 104 15.63 -5.15 -13.67
N SER A 105 14.97 -5.31 -12.53
CA SER A 105 15.56 -5.95 -11.34
C SER A 105 14.47 -6.56 -10.45
N SER A 106 14.84 -6.97 -9.25
CA SER A 106 13.91 -7.51 -8.26
C SER A 106 14.24 -7.02 -6.85
N TYR A 107 13.24 -7.08 -5.97
CA TYR A 107 13.43 -6.86 -4.55
C TYR A 107 14.48 -7.82 -3.96
N LEU A 108 14.48 -9.09 -4.37
CA LEU A 108 15.47 -10.09 -3.92
C LEU A 108 16.90 -9.67 -4.25
N ALA A 109 17.14 -9.19 -5.47
CA ALA A 109 18.48 -8.80 -5.92
C ALA A 109 18.97 -7.51 -5.23
N THR A 110 18.07 -6.56 -4.98
CA THR A 110 18.44 -5.22 -4.49
C THR A 110 18.45 -5.12 -2.96
N PHE A 111 17.83 -6.06 -2.24
CA PHE A 111 17.54 -5.94 -0.81
C PHE A 111 18.76 -5.64 0.07
N ASP A 112 19.82 -6.46 -0.03
CA ASP A 112 20.99 -6.31 0.84
C ASP A 112 21.75 -5.02 0.57
N ASP A 113 21.89 -4.63 -0.71
CA ASP A 113 22.54 -3.38 -1.10
C ASP A 113 21.71 -2.16 -0.68
N VAL A 114 20.38 -2.24 -0.73
CA VAL A 114 19.49 -1.20 -0.18
C VAL A 114 19.69 -1.07 1.33
N LEU A 115 19.66 -2.16 2.09
CA LEU A 115 19.89 -2.11 3.54
C LEU A 115 21.25 -1.49 3.88
N ARG A 116 22.32 -1.90 3.17
CA ARG A 116 23.66 -1.34 3.36
C ARG A 116 23.71 0.14 3.03
N HIS A 117 23.11 0.56 1.91
CA HIS A 117 23.05 1.96 1.54
C HIS A 117 22.31 2.81 2.57
N LEU A 118 21.15 2.36 3.03
CA LEU A 118 20.37 3.05 4.07
C LEU A 118 21.16 3.19 5.38
N LYS A 119 21.87 2.13 5.79
CA LYS A 119 22.76 2.19 6.94
C LYS A 119 23.87 3.24 6.77
N THR A 120 24.58 3.21 5.64
CA THR A 120 25.64 4.18 5.35
C THR A 120 25.10 5.61 5.28
N PHE A 121 23.91 5.81 4.71
CA PHE A 121 23.24 7.10 4.71
C PHE A 121 22.94 7.58 6.13
N ALA A 122 22.39 6.73 7.00
CA ALA A 122 22.12 7.08 8.40
C ALA A 122 23.41 7.45 9.14
N GLU A 123 24.47 6.64 9.03
CA GLU A 123 25.77 6.90 9.65
C GLU A 123 26.35 8.26 9.21
N GLY A 124 26.20 8.63 7.93
CA GLY A 124 26.63 9.93 7.42
C GLY A 124 25.72 11.09 7.88
N PHE A 125 24.40 10.90 7.84
CA PHE A 125 23.41 11.92 8.19
C PHE A 125 23.49 12.32 9.67
N TYR A 126 23.75 11.35 10.54
CA TYR A 126 23.84 11.53 12.00
C TYR A 126 25.28 11.64 12.52
N ALA A 127 26.28 11.78 11.66
CA ALA A 127 27.70 11.80 12.05
C ALA A 127 28.03 12.87 13.10
N THR A 128 27.34 14.01 13.08
CA THR A 128 27.52 15.12 14.04
C THR A 128 26.52 15.10 15.21
N LEU A 129 25.59 14.13 15.23
CA LEU A 129 24.51 13.99 16.21
C LEU A 129 24.34 12.49 16.59
N PRO A 130 25.38 11.85 17.17
CA PRO A 130 25.36 10.40 17.45
C PRO A 130 24.23 9.99 18.42
N GLU A 131 23.78 10.89 19.29
CA GLU A 131 22.64 10.70 20.18
C GLU A 131 21.29 10.58 19.44
N MET A 132 21.21 11.12 18.22
CA MET A 132 20.03 11.04 17.36
C MET A 132 20.08 9.83 16.42
N MET A 133 21.17 9.08 16.41
CA MET A 133 21.34 7.91 15.55
C MET A 133 20.28 6.84 15.91
N PRO A 134 19.39 6.47 14.98
CA PRO A 134 18.38 5.45 15.23
C PRO A 134 19.05 4.07 15.38
N TRP A 135 18.47 3.20 16.20
CA TRP A 135 18.94 1.81 16.32
C TRP A 135 18.43 0.91 15.18
N ASN A 136 17.40 1.36 14.45
CA ASN A 136 16.73 0.62 13.39
C ASN A 136 16.30 1.51 12.21
N ILE A 137 16.09 0.86 11.08
CA ILE A 137 15.32 1.35 9.94
C ILE A 137 13.87 0.90 10.12
N ILE A 138 12.93 1.83 10.05
CA ILE A 138 11.51 1.52 9.96
C ILE A 138 11.13 1.52 8.48
N PHE A 139 10.49 0.44 8.03
CA PHE A 139 9.93 0.35 6.68
C PHE A 139 8.44 0.61 6.77
N ASP A 140 7.93 1.49 5.92
CA ASP A 140 6.53 1.88 5.98
C ASP A 140 5.57 0.74 5.55
N GLY A 141 4.31 0.79 5.98
CA GLY A 141 3.31 -0.28 5.77
C GLY A 141 3.04 -0.59 4.29
N GLY A 142 3.36 0.35 3.41
CA GLY A 142 3.26 0.21 1.97
C GLY A 142 4.26 -0.73 1.32
N MET A 143 5.26 -1.26 2.03
CA MET A 143 6.24 -2.11 1.37
C MET A 143 5.59 -3.35 0.70
N PRO A 144 6.14 -3.80 -0.44
CA PRO A 144 5.71 -5.05 -1.06
C PRO A 144 5.86 -6.21 -0.07
N ALA A 145 4.94 -7.19 -0.13
CA ALA A 145 4.96 -8.34 0.78
C ALA A 145 6.30 -9.12 0.78
N ALA A 146 7.00 -9.14 -0.37
CA ALA A 146 8.33 -9.75 -0.46
C ALA A 146 9.35 -9.07 0.47
N VAL A 147 9.28 -7.74 0.63
CA VAL A 147 10.15 -6.99 1.53
C VAL A 147 9.87 -7.38 2.98
N ASP A 148 8.61 -7.52 3.37
CA ASP A 148 8.24 -7.99 4.71
C ASP A 148 8.81 -9.37 5.01
N LEU A 149 8.71 -10.31 4.06
CA LEU A 149 9.25 -11.66 4.22
C LEU A 149 10.77 -11.64 4.40
N MET A 150 11.48 -10.85 3.59
CA MET A 150 12.93 -10.70 3.72
C MET A 150 13.31 -10.02 5.04
N LEU A 151 12.57 -9.00 5.46
CA LEU A 151 12.76 -8.35 6.75
C LEU A 151 12.55 -9.34 7.91
N GLN A 152 11.51 -10.18 7.88
CA GLN A 152 11.25 -11.19 8.93
C GLN A 152 12.33 -12.27 9.02
N ALA A 153 12.94 -12.63 7.88
CA ALA A 153 14.02 -13.62 7.83
C ALA A 153 15.34 -13.11 8.43
N MET A 154 15.47 -11.80 8.64
CA MET A 154 16.71 -11.18 9.14
C MET A 154 16.77 -11.15 10.67
N PRO A 155 17.97 -11.26 11.27
CA PRO A 155 18.13 -11.18 12.72
C PRO A 155 17.54 -9.89 13.31
N GLY A 156 16.63 -10.02 14.27
CA GLY A 156 15.94 -8.89 14.90
C GLY A 156 14.96 -8.13 13.98
N GLY A 157 14.76 -8.62 12.76
CA GLY A 157 13.71 -8.16 11.86
C GLY A 157 12.32 -8.39 12.44
N ARG A 158 11.44 -7.41 12.26
CA ARG A 158 10.07 -7.41 12.76
C ARG A 158 9.18 -6.73 11.73
N VAL A 159 8.03 -7.33 11.48
CA VAL A 159 6.93 -6.73 10.72
C VAL A 159 5.76 -6.63 11.68
N LEU A 160 5.26 -5.41 11.83
CA LEU A 160 4.12 -5.14 12.69
C LEU A 160 2.83 -5.44 11.89
N GLY A 161 1.86 -6.06 12.55
CA GLY A 161 0.59 -6.44 11.90
C GLY A 161 -0.34 -5.26 11.61
N ASP A 162 -0.10 -4.12 12.26
CA ASP A 162 -0.94 -2.93 12.16
C ASP A 162 -0.22 -1.84 11.35
N SER A 163 -0.89 -1.33 10.32
CA SER A 163 -0.46 -0.15 9.57
C SER A 163 -1.26 1.07 10.01
N TYR A 164 -0.67 2.26 9.85
CA TYR A 164 -1.40 3.52 10.05
C TYR A 164 -2.66 3.56 9.16
N ALA A 165 -3.77 4.03 9.72
CA ALA A 165 -5.07 3.99 9.06
C ALA A 165 -5.36 5.27 8.28
N TRP A 166 -5.92 5.13 7.08
CA TRP A 166 -6.50 6.22 6.31
C TRP A 166 -8.01 6.25 6.51
N TYR A 167 -8.56 7.44 6.74
CA TYR A 167 -10.01 7.64 6.69
C TYR A 167 -10.40 8.09 5.28
N LEU A 168 -11.14 7.24 4.58
CA LEU A 168 -11.65 7.52 3.25
C LEU A 168 -13.13 7.85 3.32
N ARG A 169 -13.54 8.92 2.63
CA ARG A 169 -14.95 9.29 2.48
C ARG A 169 -15.36 9.05 1.04
N VAL A 170 -16.43 8.28 0.86
CA VAL A 170 -17.08 8.05 -0.43
C VAL A 170 -18.42 8.75 -0.39
N THR A 171 -18.64 9.67 -1.33
CA THR A 171 -19.87 10.48 -1.38
C THR A 171 -21.02 9.73 -2.04
N ASP A 172 -20.71 8.82 -2.96
CA ASP A 172 -21.68 7.98 -3.67
C ASP A 172 -21.13 6.56 -3.79
N THR A 173 -21.62 5.66 -2.94
CA THR A 173 -21.16 4.27 -2.89
C THR A 173 -21.58 3.51 -4.15
N GLY A 174 -22.76 3.78 -4.70
CA GLY A 174 -23.25 3.11 -5.90
C GLY A 174 -22.39 3.45 -7.13
N ALA A 175 -22.10 4.74 -7.32
CA ALA A 175 -21.20 5.20 -8.38
C ALA A 175 -19.79 4.60 -8.26
N LEU A 176 -19.25 4.51 -7.03
CA LEU A 176 -17.96 3.85 -6.80
C LEU A 176 -18.00 2.38 -7.22
N ILE A 177 -19.03 1.62 -6.83
CA ILE A 177 -19.15 0.21 -7.22
C ILE A 177 -19.27 0.06 -8.74
N GLN A 178 -20.01 0.93 -9.41
CA GLN A 178 -20.08 0.93 -10.88
C GLN A 178 -18.71 1.19 -11.52
N GLN A 179 -17.91 2.12 -10.99
CA GLN A 179 -16.56 2.37 -11.46
C GLN A 179 -15.63 1.18 -11.23
N LEU A 180 -15.80 0.47 -10.11
CA LEU A 180 -15.01 -0.71 -9.76
C LEU A 180 -15.50 -2.00 -10.46
N ALA A 181 -16.64 -1.97 -11.14
CA ALA A 181 -17.28 -3.15 -11.70
C ALA A 181 -16.33 -4.07 -12.50
N PRO A 182 -15.45 -3.57 -13.41
CA PRO A 182 -14.55 -4.46 -14.15
C PRO A 182 -13.65 -5.34 -13.27
N VAL A 183 -13.15 -4.78 -12.17
CA VAL A 183 -12.29 -5.50 -11.22
C VAL A 183 -13.13 -6.47 -10.37
N LEU A 184 -14.30 -6.02 -9.92
CA LEU A 184 -15.22 -6.85 -9.13
C LEU A 184 -15.75 -8.05 -9.91
N GLU A 185 -16.09 -7.87 -11.19
CA GLU A 185 -16.53 -8.93 -12.09
C GLU A 185 -15.42 -9.94 -12.39
N THR A 186 -14.17 -9.47 -12.52
CA THR A 186 -13.01 -10.36 -12.70
C THR A 186 -12.84 -11.27 -11.48
N ARG A 187 -12.90 -10.69 -10.27
CA ARG A 187 -12.84 -11.47 -9.02
C ARG A 187 -14.00 -12.43 -8.89
N LEU A 188 -15.21 -11.99 -9.26
CA LEU A 188 -16.40 -12.82 -9.23
C LEU A 188 -16.25 -14.02 -10.17
N ALA A 189 -15.74 -13.80 -11.39
CA ALA A 189 -15.50 -14.85 -12.39
C ALA A 189 -14.51 -15.94 -11.92
N GLU A 190 -13.56 -15.59 -11.04
CA GLU A 190 -12.59 -16.51 -10.43
C GLU A 190 -13.13 -17.18 -9.15
N SER A 191 -14.36 -16.89 -8.75
CA SER A 191 -14.99 -17.39 -7.52
C SER A 191 -16.04 -18.48 -7.79
N GLY A 192 -16.60 -19.05 -6.71
CA GLY A 192 -17.76 -19.96 -6.80
C GLY A 192 -19.08 -19.29 -7.19
N ALA A 193 -19.11 -17.95 -7.36
CA ALA A 193 -20.26 -17.16 -7.78
C ALA A 193 -20.10 -16.55 -9.19
N ASN A 194 -19.23 -17.14 -10.01
CA ASN A 194 -18.79 -16.64 -11.33
C ASN A 194 -19.89 -16.33 -12.36
N ALA A 195 -21.06 -16.94 -12.25
CA ALA A 195 -22.20 -16.70 -13.14
C ALA A 195 -23.45 -16.22 -12.38
N TYR A 196 -23.26 -15.67 -11.18
CA TYR A 196 -24.36 -15.25 -10.31
C TYR A 196 -25.30 -14.27 -11.02
N THR A 197 -26.61 -14.50 -10.85
CA THR A 197 -27.69 -13.64 -11.31
C THR A 197 -28.62 -13.43 -10.14
N GLY A 198 -28.86 -12.18 -9.76
CA GLY A 198 -29.60 -11.83 -8.55
C GLY A 198 -29.14 -10.50 -7.99
N THR A 199 -29.51 -10.23 -6.74
CA THR A 199 -29.18 -8.99 -6.05
C THR A 199 -28.37 -9.27 -4.78
N LEU A 200 -27.49 -8.33 -4.45
CA LEU A 200 -26.82 -8.25 -3.15
C LEU A 200 -27.30 -6.97 -2.47
N LEU A 201 -27.99 -7.13 -1.34
CA LEU A 201 -28.54 -6.04 -0.55
C LEU A 201 -27.71 -5.88 0.72
N ILE A 202 -27.09 -4.71 0.91
CA ILE A 202 -26.22 -4.41 2.05
C ILE A 202 -26.81 -3.23 2.81
N GLU A 203 -27.20 -3.45 4.06
CA GLU A 203 -27.82 -2.43 4.91
C GLU A 203 -26.78 -1.67 5.74
N PHE A 204 -26.94 -0.35 5.86
CA PHE A 204 -26.02 0.53 6.60
C PHE A 204 -26.50 0.97 7.98
N PHE A 205 -27.69 0.50 8.42
CA PHE A 205 -28.29 0.83 9.73
C PHE A 205 -28.59 2.32 9.94
N ASP A 206 -28.67 3.11 8.86
CA ASP A 206 -29.04 4.53 8.85
C ASP A 206 -30.28 4.79 7.96
N LEU A 207 -31.11 3.76 7.77
CA LEU A 207 -32.25 3.70 6.83
C LEU A 207 -31.84 3.69 5.35
N THR A 208 -30.54 3.57 5.06
CA THR A 208 -30.03 3.38 3.71
C THR A 208 -29.29 2.06 3.56
N GLY A 209 -29.11 1.66 2.31
CA GLY A 209 -28.33 0.49 1.94
C GLY A 209 -27.89 0.57 0.49
N LEU A 210 -27.06 -0.38 0.10
CA LEU A 210 -26.56 -0.55 -1.25
C LEU A 210 -27.18 -1.80 -1.86
N GLU A 211 -27.82 -1.61 -3.00
CA GLU A 211 -28.28 -2.70 -3.87
C GLU A 211 -27.33 -2.85 -5.05
N ILE A 212 -26.77 -4.05 -5.23
CA ILE A 212 -25.97 -4.41 -6.40
C ILE A 212 -26.71 -5.51 -7.16
N THR A 213 -27.04 -5.28 -8.42
CA THR A 213 -27.70 -6.27 -9.28
C THR A 213 -26.73 -6.90 -10.24
N PHE A 214 -26.81 -8.23 -10.36
CA PHE A 214 -25.95 -9.04 -11.20
C PHE A 214 -26.75 -9.78 -12.27
N GLU A 215 -26.17 -9.89 -13.47
CA GLU A 215 -26.62 -10.80 -14.51
C GLU A 215 -25.42 -11.59 -15.04
N ARG A 216 -25.45 -12.92 -14.91
CA ARG A 216 -24.39 -13.83 -15.41
C ARG A 216 -22.98 -13.40 -14.99
N GLY A 217 -22.83 -12.98 -13.73
CA GLY A 217 -21.56 -12.53 -13.16
C GLY A 217 -21.16 -11.09 -13.52
N LYS A 218 -22.04 -10.32 -14.15
CA LYS A 218 -21.84 -8.91 -14.51
C LYS A 218 -22.63 -7.99 -13.61
N ILE A 219 -22.05 -6.88 -13.18
CA ILE A 219 -22.75 -5.85 -12.41
C ILE A 219 -23.51 -4.99 -13.42
N ILE A 220 -24.84 -5.05 -13.37
CA ILE A 220 -25.71 -4.26 -14.25
C ILE A 220 -26.20 -2.98 -13.58
N SER A 221 -26.28 -2.97 -12.24
CA SER A 221 -26.59 -1.79 -11.46
C SER A 221 -25.95 -1.85 -10.07
N ALA A 222 -25.58 -0.68 -9.53
CA ALA A 222 -25.28 -0.50 -8.12
C ALA A 222 -25.85 0.85 -7.66
N VAL A 223 -26.75 0.85 -6.69
CA VAL A 223 -27.48 2.04 -6.27
C VAL A 223 -27.58 2.07 -4.74
N GLN A 224 -27.16 3.19 -4.14
CA GLN A 224 -27.46 3.47 -2.75
C GLN A 224 -28.87 4.04 -2.66
N ARG A 225 -29.74 3.43 -1.87
CA ARG A 225 -31.15 3.81 -1.74
C ARG A 225 -31.67 3.60 -0.31
N PRO A 226 -32.83 4.17 0.04
CA PRO A 226 -33.53 3.79 1.26
C PRO A 226 -33.80 2.29 1.29
N PHE A 227 -33.59 1.67 2.45
CA PHE A 227 -33.89 0.26 2.71
C PHE A 227 -35.01 0.16 3.73
N ASP A 228 -35.90 -0.80 3.52
CA ASP A 228 -36.88 -1.18 4.55
C ASP A 228 -36.20 -2.04 5.62
N GLN A 229 -36.76 -2.06 6.83
CA GLN A 229 -36.21 -2.87 7.92
C GLN A 229 -36.17 -4.36 7.51
N HIS A 230 -35.00 -4.98 7.68
CA HIS A 230 -34.72 -6.39 7.37
C HIS A 230 -34.66 -6.75 5.88
N GLU A 231 -34.51 -5.76 4.99
CA GLU A 231 -34.26 -5.98 3.56
C GLU A 231 -32.82 -6.49 3.28
N GLY A 232 -31.87 -6.17 4.16
CA GLY A 232 -30.44 -6.49 3.99
C GLY A 232 -30.12 -7.99 4.00
N MET A 233 -29.32 -8.42 3.03
CA MET A 233 -28.65 -9.73 3.03
C MET A 233 -27.34 -9.70 3.81
N ALA A 234 -26.74 -8.51 3.93
CA ALA A 234 -25.60 -8.22 4.78
C ALA A 234 -25.85 -6.91 5.54
N GLY A 235 -25.29 -6.82 6.75
CA GLY A 235 -25.30 -5.63 7.57
C GLY A 235 -23.90 -5.08 7.75
N CYS A 236 -23.70 -3.82 7.40
CA CYS A 236 -22.45 -3.08 7.58
C CYS A 236 -22.76 -1.69 8.17
N PRO A 237 -22.72 -1.52 9.50
CA PRO A 237 -23.08 -0.25 10.17
C PRO A 237 -22.34 0.98 9.60
N ASN A 238 -23.09 2.03 9.28
CA ASN A 238 -22.61 3.31 8.78
C ASN A 238 -21.59 3.12 7.62
N HIS A 239 -20.41 3.73 7.74
CA HIS A 239 -19.35 3.65 6.75
C HIS A 239 -18.49 2.38 6.84
N SER A 240 -18.86 1.40 7.68
CA SER A 240 -18.02 0.20 7.89
C SER A 240 -17.86 -0.63 6.62
N PHE A 241 -18.82 -0.57 5.69
CA PHE A 241 -18.74 -1.20 4.37
C PHE A 241 -17.49 -0.79 3.59
N LEU A 242 -17.00 0.44 3.75
CA LEU A 242 -15.78 0.92 3.09
C LEU A 242 -14.53 0.12 3.50
N ASN A 243 -14.51 -0.49 4.68
CA ASN A 243 -13.41 -1.36 5.08
C ASN A 243 -13.34 -2.63 4.21
N LEU A 244 -14.49 -3.11 3.70
CA LEU A 244 -14.51 -4.21 2.74
C LEU A 244 -14.05 -3.70 1.37
N VAL A 245 -14.65 -2.60 0.89
CA VAL A 245 -14.39 -2.04 -0.44
C VAL A 245 -12.89 -1.80 -0.67
N PHE A 246 -12.20 -1.25 0.33
CA PHE A 246 -10.76 -0.98 0.25
C PHE A 246 -9.88 -2.12 0.79
N GLY A 247 -10.45 -3.30 1.04
CA GLY A 247 -9.72 -4.51 1.44
C GLY A 247 -9.08 -4.46 2.82
N HIS A 248 -9.44 -3.49 3.66
CA HIS A 248 -8.86 -3.31 5.00
C HIS A 248 -9.31 -4.41 5.98
N ARG A 249 -10.59 -4.79 5.93
CA ARG A 249 -11.18 -5.81 6.81
C ARG A 249 -12.04 -6.78 6.02
N THR A 250 -12.14 -8.00 6.53
CA THR A 250 -13.14 -9.00 6.12
C THR A 250 -14.45 -8.79 6.88
N MET A 251 -15.54 -9.41 6.40
CA MET A 251 -16.81 -9.43 7.15
C MET A 251 -16.68 -10.07 8.54
N SER A 252 -15.82 -11.08 8.70
CA SER A 252 -15.56 -11.70 10.01
C SER A 252 -14.90 -10.72 10.97
N GLU A 253 -13.95 -9.91 10.49
CA GLU A 253 -13.30 -8.89 11.32
C GLU A 253 -14.23 -7.73 11.63
N LEU A 254 -15.09 -7.31 10.68
CA LEU A 254 -16.13 -6.31 10.96
C LEU A 254 -17.10 -6.79 12.03
N LYS A 255 -17.55 -8.04 11.96
CA LYS A 255 -18.43 -8.63 12.99
C LYS A 255 -17.78 -8.69 14.37
N HIS A 256 -16.46 -8.84 14.44
CA HIS A 256 -15.75 -8.80 15.71
C HIS A 256 -15.76 -7.40 16.34
N ILE A 257 -15.76 -6.35 15.52
CA ILE A 257 -15.78 -4.95 15.96
C ILE A 257 -17.22 -4.48 16.23
N TYR A 258 -18.14 -4.84 15.35
CA TYR A 258 -19.57 -4.48 15.36
C TYR A 258 -20.40 -5.76 15.45
N PRO A 259 -20.90 -6.16 16.63
CA PRO A 259 -21.67 -7.40 16.82
C PRO A 259 -22.91 -7.53 15.90
N GLU A 260 -23.48 -6.40 15.48
CA GLU A 260 -24.60 -6.27 14.57
C GLU A 260 -24.23 -6.50 13.09
N ALA A 261 -22.94 -6.38 12.74
CA ALA A 261 -22.47 -6.70 11.39
C ALA A 261 -22.59 -8.21 11.13
N GLY A 262 -23.08 -8.56 9.95
CA GLY A 262 -23.39 -9.94 9.63
C GLY A 262 -23.77 -10.15 8.18
N THR A 263 -23.84 -11.41 7.79
CA THR A 263 -24.14 -11.82 6.41
C THR A 263 -24.99 -13.07 6.41
N ARG A 264 -25.94 -13.17 5.47
CA ARG A 264 -26.51 -14.44 5.03
C ARG A 264 -25.44 -15.26 4.28
N ARG A 265 -25.74 -16.54 4.02
CA ARG A 265 -24.79 -17.54 3.49
C ARG A 265 -24.31 -17.17 2.09
N ASP A 266 -25.24 -16.76 1.24
CA ASP A 266 -25.06 -16.28 -0.13
C ASP A 266 -24.32 -14.94 -0.18
N ALA A 267 -24.77 -13.95 0.61
CA ALA A 267 -24.11 -12.66 0.72
C ALA A 267 -22.65 -12.79 1.17
N ARG A 268 -22.35 -13.76 2.04
CA ARG A 268 -20.98 -14.04 2.46
C ARG A 268 -20.09 -14.47 1.30
N VAL A 269 -20.57 -15.38 0.45
CA VAL A 269 -19.82 -15.85 -0.73
C VAL A 269 -19.56 -14.70 -1.69
N LEU A 270 -20.57 -13.85 -1.93
CA LEU A 270 -20.43 -12.68 -2.81
C LEU A 270 -19.45 -11.65 -2.24
N LEU A 271 -19.62 -11.24 -0.97
CA LEU A 271 -18.78 -10.22 -0.35
C LEU A 271 -17.31 -10.64 -0.27
N ASP A 272 -17.03 -11.89 0.12
CA ASP A 272 -15.65 -12.39 0.20
C ASP A 272 -15.00 -12.47 -1.20
N ALA A 273 -15.78 -12.76 -2.25
CA ALA A 273 -15.29 -12.76 -3.63
C ALA A 273 -15.04 -11.35 -4.18
N LEU A 274 -16.00 -10.44 -3.98
CA LEU A 274 -15.93 -9.07 -4.51
C LEU A 274 -14.86 -8.23 -3.79
N PHE A 275 -14.78 -8.38 -2.47
CA PHE A 275 -14.01 -7.53 -1.57
C PHE A 275 -13.06 -8.35 -0.68
N PRO A 276 -12.12 -9.11 -1.27
CA PRO A 276 -11.14 -9.85 -0.49
C PRO A 276 -10.27 -8.87 0.31
N LYS A 277 -9.74 -9.34 1.44
CA LYS A 277 -8.75 -8.57 2.19
C LYS A 277 -7.51 -8.37 1.33
N GLN A 278 -7.05 -7.13 1.20
CA GLN A 278 -5.92 -6.76 0.37
C GLN A 278 -5.02 -5.76 1.08
N ARG A 279 -3.75 -5.69 0.66
CA ARG A 279 -2.88 -4.61 1.09
C ARG A 279 -3.26 -3.34 0.35
N ALA A 280 -3.51 -2.30 1.13
CA ALA A 280 -3.77 -0.96 0.65
C ALA A 280 -2.71 -0.04 1.24
N TRP A 281 -2.15 0.84 0.41
CA TRP A 281 -1.25 1.87 0.89
C TRP A 281 -1.35 3.12 0.03
N LEU A 282 -1.57 4.24 0.70
CA LEU A 282 -1.49 5.56 0.10
C LEU A 282 -0.26 6.24 0.67
N THR A 283 0.62 6.73 -0.20
CA THR A 283 1.64 7.68 0.20
C THR A 283 1.13 9.07 -0.18
N PRO A 284 0.86 9.97 0.77
CA PRO A 284 0.35 11.29 0.45
C PRO A 284 1.41 12.09 -0.34
N LEU A 285 0.93 13.08 -1.10
CA LEU A 285 1.74 14.27 -1.34
C LEU A 285 1.81 15.00 -0.01
N ALA A 286 3.00 15.16 0.55
CA ALA A 286 3.15 15.92 1.78
C ALA A 286 3.09 17.44 1.51
#